data_AF-A0AAJ8MJL6-F1
#
_entry.id   AF-A0AAJ8MJL6-F1
#
_cell.length_a   1.000
_cell.length_b   1.000
_cell.length_c   1.000
_cell.angle_alpha   90.00
_cell.angle_beta   90.00
_cell.angle_gamma   90.00
#
_symmetry.space_group_name_H-M   'P 1'
#
loop_
_entity.id
_entity.type
_entity.pdbx_description
1 polymer ?
#
loop_
_entity_poly.entity_id
_entity_poly.type
_entity_poly.pdbx_seq_one_letter_code
_entity_poly.pdbx_strand_id
1 'polypeptide(L)'
;MAMNNQAPAALVENQESTSLFSSLVSFFVPTAHAEAPEESEEPAEEGGEDSEEKDEEEEEEEEEEPEDPAPAIREECEQKTCAEHVHHFKHCQEKVEAGNGFPGEDCVEEFFHVLHCVDQCAAPKIFKKLA
;
A
#
# COMPACT_ATOMS: atom_id res chain seq x y z
N MET A 1 12.58 -23.99 59.22
CA MET A 1 13.00 -22.75 59.91
C MET A 1 13.41 -21.78 58.82
N ALA A 2 12.75 -20.65 58.53
CA ALA A 2 11.74 -19.90 59.26
C ALA A 2 10.63 -19.45 58.30
N MET A 3 9.41 -19.41 58.83
CA MET A 3 8.26 -18.68 58.31
C MET A 3 8.22 -17.30 58.98
N ASN A 4 7.88 -16.24 58.24
CA ASN A 4 7.02 -15.13 58.69
C ASN A 4 6.81 -14.15 57.51
N ASN A 5 5.61 -14.05 56.92
CA ASN A 5 4.41 -13.30 57.35
C ASN A 5 4.57 -11.78 57.30
N GLN A 6 3.81 -11.11 56.41
CA GLN A 6 2.60 -10.35 56.78
C GLN A 6 2.24 -9.34 55.65
N ALA A 7 1.16 -9.59 54.93
CA ALA A 7 0.23 -8.55 54.45
C ALA A 7 -0.95 -8.50 55.47
N PRO A 8 -1.97 -7.61 55.44
CA PRO A 8 -2.37 -6.65 54.39
C PRO A 8 -2.94 -5.29 54.91
N ALA A 9 -3.34 -4.37 54.00
CA ALA A 9 -4.73 -3.85 53.89
C ALA A 9 -4.84 -2.54 53.06
N ALA A 10 -5.60 -2.66 51.95
CA ALA A 10 -6.52 -1.70 51.33
C ALA A 10 -6.07 -0.25 51.04
N LEU A 11 -6.07 0.12 49.75
CA LEU A 11 -7.22 0.83 49.17
C LEU A 11 -7.44 0.35 47.73
N VAL A 12 -8.72 0.08 47.44
CA VAL A 12 -9.31 -0.34 46.16
C VAL A 12 -9.58 0.92 45.35
N GLU A 13 -9.23 0.98 44.06
CA GLU A 13 -10.15 1.51 43.05
C GLU A 13 -9.78 1.04 41.64
N ASN A 14 -10.83 0.75 40.87
CA ASN A 14 -10.83 0.22 39.51
C ASN A 14 -9.99 1.04 38.54
N GLN A 15 -9.41 0.35 37.54
CA GLN A 15 -9.41 0.73 36.10
C GLN A 15 -8.07 0.39 35.44
N GLU A 16 -7.93 -0.79 34.85
CA GLU A 16 -6.87 -1.02 33.86
C GLU A 16 -7.26 -2.16 32.89
N SER A 17 -8.29 -1.90 32.08
CA SER A 17 -8.52 -2.67 30.84
C SER A 17 -8.83 -1.78 29.63
N THR A 18 -8.84 -0.45 29.78
CA THR A 18 -9.15 0.50 28.70
C THR A 18 -7.94 1.20 28.10
N SER A 19 -6.71 0.85 28.50
CA SER A 19 -5.51 1.65 28.15
C SER A 19 -4.76 1.19 26.89
N LEU A 20 -5.05 -0.01 26.37
CA LEU A 20 -4.35 -0.56 25.20
C LEU A 20 -5.08 -0.26 23.88
N PHE A 21 -6.39 -0.45 23.82
CA PHE A 21 -7.15 -0.16 22.59
C PHE A 21 -7.29 1.35 22.34
N SER A 22 -7.40 2.17 23.39
CA SER A 22 -7.49 3.63 23.25
C SER A 22 -6.17 4.26 22.77
N SER A 23 -5.02 3.69 23.12
CA SER A 23 -3.72 4.22 22.68
C SER A 23 -3.42 3.90 21.22
N LEU A 24 -3.98 2.82 20.67
CA LEU A 24 -3.76 2.41 19.28
C LEU A 24 -4.61 3.23 18.29
N VAL A 25 -5.83 3.60 18.67
CA VAL A 25 -6.73 4.39 17.81
C VAL A 25 -6.25 5.86 17.67
N SER A 26 -5.62 6.42 18.71
CA SER A 26 -5.04 7.77 18.66
C SER A 26 -3.84 7.92 17.73
N PHE A 27 -3.20 6.82 17.31
CA PHE A 27 -2.05 6.87 16.41
C PHE A 27 -2.45 7.00 14.94
N PHE A 28 -3.64 6.49 14.58
CA PHE A 28 -4.11 6.49 13.19
C PHE A 28 -5.07 7.65 12.87
N VAL A 29 -5.63 8.34 13.87
CA VAL A 29 -6.59 9.43 13.65
C VAL A 29 -6.00 10.77 14.12
N PRO A 30 -5.75 11.73 13.22
CA PRO A 30 -5.28 13.05 13.62
C PRO A 30 -6.33 13.73 14.51
N THR A 31 -5.91 14.11 15.71
CA THR A 31 -6.82 14.61 16.75
C THR A 31 -7.22 16.06 16.45
N ALA A 32 -8.40 16.26 15.86
CA ALA A 32 -9.02 17.57 15.71
C ALA A 32 -9.74 17.97 17.01
N HIS A 33 -9.41 19.12 17.60
CA HIS A 33 -10.14 19.68 18.74
C HIS A 33 -11.46 20.32 18.24
N ALA A 34 -12.54 19.56 18.29
CA ALA A 34 -13.90 20.06 18.18
C ALA A 34 -14.69 19.63 19.43
N GLU A 35 -15.48 20.54 20.01
CA GLU A 35 -16.41 20.25 21.12
C GLU A 35 -17.35 19.08 20.73
N ALA A 36 -17.48 18.08 21.62
CA ALA A 36 -18.39 16.93 21.55
C ALA A 36 -19.88 17.35 21.48
N PRO A 37 -20.80 16.62 20.80
CA PRO A 37 -21.15 15.19 21.02
C PRO A 37 -21.18 14.33 19.71
N GLU A 38 -20.66 13.10 19.71
CA GLU A 38 -21.33 11.77 19.92
C GLU A 38 -22.24 11.27 18.78
N GLU A 39 -21.78 10.16 18.18
CA GLU A 39 -22.50 8.93 17.74
C GLU A 39 -23.34 8.84 16.45
N SER A 40 -23.29 7.60 15.91
CA SER A 40 -24.09 6.93 14.85
C SER A 40 -23.49 7.03 13.45
N GLU A 41 -22.64 6.12 13.00
CA GLU A 41 -22.94 4.73 12.55
C GLU A 41 -24.06 4.66 11.49
N GLU A 42 -23.65 4.66 10.22
CA GLU A 42 -24.27 3.95 9.07
C GLU A 42 -23.90 2.46 9.20
N PRO A 43 -24.70 1.45 8.78
CA PRO A 43 -24.83 1.18 7.33
C PRO A 43 -26.05 0.36 6.82
N ALA A 44 -26.15 0.32 5.48
CA ALA A 44 -26.35 -0.86 4.62
C ALA A 44 -27.74 -1.54 4.53
N GLU A 45 -28.39 -1.50 3.36
CA GLU A 45 -28.46 -2.59 2.33
C GLU A 45 -29.76 -3.45 2.54
N GLU A 46 -30.55 -3.96 1.58
CA GLU A 46 -30.59 -4.05 0.12
C GLU A 46 -32.06 -4.25 -0.32
N GLY A 47 -32.33 -4.07 -1.62
CA GLY A 47 -32.89 -5.18 -2.38
C GLY A 47 -34.25 -4.97 -3.06
N GLY A 48 -34.24 -5.00 -4.40
CA GLY A 48 -35.35 -5.57 -5.19
C GLY A 48 -35.74 -4.82 -6.47
N GLU A 49 -35.06 -5.14 -7.57
CA GLU A 49 -35.52 -5.27 -8.98
C GLU A 49 -37.05 -5.30 -9.19
N ASP A 50 -37.66 -4.83 -10.29
CA ASP A 50 -37.28 -4.65 -11.69
C ASP A 50 -38.49 -3.95 -12.37
N SER A 51 -38.28 -3.02 -13.31
CA SER A 51 -39.34 -2.63 -14.26
C SER A 51 -38.82 -1.82 -15.44
N GLU A 52 -38.71 -2.54 -16.56
CA GLU A 52 -39.05 -2.20 -17.95
C GLU A 52 -38.98 -0.74 -18.46
N GLU A 53 -38.46 -0.69 -19.69
CA GLU A 53 -38.91 0.16 -20.82
C GLU A 53 -38.00 1.34 -21.22
N LYS A 54 -37.12 1.02 -22.19
CA LYS A 54 -36.96 1.73 -23.48
C LYS A 54 -36.60 3.22 -23.42
N ASP A 55 -35.32 3.51 -23.68
CA ASP A 55 -34.95 4.70 -24.42
C ASP A 55 -33.58 4.50 -25.07
N GLU A 56 -33.51 4.85 -26.36
CA GLU A 56 -32.33 5.32 -27.09
C GLU A 56 -30.95 4.77 -26.62
N GLU A 57 -30.55 3.58 -27.07
CA GLU A 57 -29.12 3.23 -27.11
C GLU A 57 -28.49 4.03 -28.25
N GLU A 58 -28.11 5.26 -27.93
CA GLU A 58 -26.99 5.95 -28.56
C GLU A 58 -25.88 4.91 -28.78
N GLU A 59 -25.40 4.78 -30.02
CA GLU A 59 -24.07 4.24 -30.26
C GLU A 59 -23.11 5.15 -29.49
N GLU A 60 -22.85 4.81 -28.22
CA GLU A 60 -21.64 5.22 -27.53
C GLU A 60 -20.51 4.67 -28.39
N GLU A 61 -20.06 5.47 -29.34
CA GLU A 61 -18.70 5.37 -29.87
C GLU A 61 -17.81 5.43 -28.63
N GLU A 62 -17.43 4.26 -28.08
CA GLU A 62 -16.38 4.12 -27.09
C GLU A 62 -15.17 4.84 -27.67
N GLU A 63 -14.95 6.10 -27.28
CA GLU A 63 -13.77 6.86 -27.62
C GLU A 63 -12.58 6.04 -27.08
N GLU A 64 -11.88 5.36 -27.99
CA GLU A 64 -10.69 4.57 -27.66
C GLU A 64 -9.68 5.52 -27.00
N GLU A 65 -9.59 5.45 -25.66
CA GLU A 65 -8.71 6.32 -24.89
C GLU A 65 -7.28 6.11 -25.38
N PRO A 66 -6.54 7.19 -25.72
CA PRO A 66 -5.19 7.04 -26.23
C PRO A 66 -4.30 6.35 -25.19
N GLU A 67 -3.72 5.21 -25.56
CA GLU A 67 -2.84 4.41 -24.71
C GLU A 67 -1.62 5.23 -24.21
N ASP A 68 -1.29 5.12 -22.92
CA ASP A 68 -0.09 5.77 -22.35
C ASP A 68 1.18 5.17 -22.99
N PRO A 69 2.03 5.98 -23.65
CA PRO A 69 3.26 5.48 -24.25
C PRO A 69 4.35 5.11 -23.22
N ALA A 70 4.23 5.51 -21.95
CA ALA A 70 5.27 5.35 -20.96
C ALA A 70 5.64 3.88 -20.64
N PRO A 71 4.70 2.93 -20.46
CA PRO A 71 5.01 1.53 -20.19
C PRO A 71 5.84 0.88 -21.29
N ALA A 72 5.42 1.04 -22.55
CA ALA A 72 6.15 0.48 -23.70
C ALA A 72 7.58 1.06 -23.83
N ILE A 73 7.76 2.35 -23.53
CA ILE A 73 9.07 3.00 -23.54
C ILE A 73 9.97 2.48 -22.41
N ARG A 74 9.41 2.30 -21.20
CA ARG A 74 10.14 1.77 -20.04
C ARG A 74 10.59 0.33 -20.30
N GLU A 75 9.71 -0.51 -20.82
CA GLU A 75 10.03 -1.89 -21.17
C GLU A 75 11.12 -1.97 -22.26
N GLU A 76 11.06 -1.11 -23.29
CA GLU A 76 12.12 -1.02 -24.29
C GLU A 76 13.49 -0.68 -23.65
N CYS A 77 13.50 0.28 -22.71
CA CYS A 77 14.69 0.69 -21.99
C CYS A 77 15.24 -0.43 -21.08
N GLU A 78 14.37 -1.18 -20.41
CA GLU A 78 14.72 -2.36 -19.62
C GLU A 78 15.38 -3.45 -20.46
N GLN A 79 14.78 -3.80 -21.60
CA GLN A 79 15.25 -4.91 -22.44
C GLN A 79 16.54 -4.60 -23.21
N LYS A 80 16.75 -3.32 -23.56
CA LYS A 80 17.90 -2.93 -24.40
C LYS A 80 19.02 -2.33 -23.56
N THR A 81 18.83 -1.10 -23.08
CA THR A 81 19.89 -0.29 -22.47
C THR A 81 20.23 -0.78 -21.06
N CYS A 82 19.23 -1.25 -20.32
CA CYS A 82 19.36 -1.58 -18.90
C CYS A 82 19.34 -3.10 -18.60
N ALA A 83 19.55 -3.93 -19.62
CA ALA A 83 19.43 -5.39 -19.52
C ALA A 83 20.37 -6.01 -18.47
N GLU A 84 21.57 -5.45 -18.29
CA GLU A 84 22.52 -5.88 -17.26
C GLU A 84 21.97 -5.68 -15.84
N HIS A 85 21.41 -4.50 -15.56
CA HIS A 85 20.83 -4.20 -14.25
C HIS A 85 19.62 -5.10 -13.98
N VAL A 86 18.80 -5.36 -14.99
CA VAL A 86 17.68 -6.31 -14.90
C VAL A 86 18.19 -7.72 -14.61
N HIS A 87 19.30 -8.14 -15.22
CA HIS A 87 19.92 -9.43 -14.95
C HIS A 87 20.41 -9.54 -13.49
N HIS A 88 21.10 -8.52 -12.96
CA HIS A 88 21.53 -8.51 -11.56
C HIS A 88 20.35 -8.52 -10.58
N PHE A 89 19.31 -7.73 -10.87
CA PHE A 89 18.10 -7.73 -10.04
C PHE A 89 17.40 -9.10 -10.02
N LYS A 90 17.25 -9.75 -11.18
CA LYS A 90 16.69 -11.12 -11.25
C LYS A 90 17.55 -12.13 -10.51
N HIS A 91 18.88 -12.05 -10.66
CA HIS A 91 19.79 -12.92 -9.94
C HIS A 91 19.70 -12.74 -8.41
N CYS A 92 19.57 -11.50 -7.93
CA CYS A 92 19.34 -11.23 -6.52
C CYS A 92 18.03 -11.87 -6.04
N GLN A 93 16.93 -11.65 -6.77
CA GLN A 93 15.62 -12.22 -6.41
C GLN A 93 15.68 -13.75 -6.33
N GLU A 94 16.24 -14.40 -7.35
CA GLU A 94 16.40 -15.86 -7.36
C GLU A 94 17.20 -16.37 -6.14
N LYS A 95 18.24 -15.64 -5.74
CA LYS A 95 19.07 -15.99 -4.58
C LYS A 95 18.33 -15.81 -3.26
N VAL A 96 17.61 -14.70 -3.09
CA VAL A 96 16.82 -14.39 -1.88
C VAL A 96 15.65 -15.36 -1.75
N GLU A 97 14.91 -15.61 -2.83
CA GLU A 97 13.79 -16.55 -2.87
C GLU A 97 14.22 -17.99 -2.61
N ALA A 98 15.40 -18.39 -3.10
CA ALA A 98 15.99 -19.70 -2.82
C ALA A 98 16.52 -19.85 -1.38
N GLY A 99 16.49 -18.79 -0.56
CA GLY A 99 17.05 -18.79 0.79
C GLY A 99 18.57 -18.87 0.84
N ASN A 100 19.24 -18.59 -0.29
CA ASN A 100 20.69 -18.56 -0.42
C ASN A 100 21.29 -17.17 -0.15
N GLY A 101 20.43 -16.17 0.12
CA GLY A 101 20.84 -14.83 0.51
C GLY A 101 21.35 -14.76 1.96
N PHE A 102 21.96 -13.64 2.31
CA PHE A 102 22.33 -13.34 3.69
C PHE A 102 21.08 -13.11 4.56
N PRO A 103 21.16 -13.31 5.89
CA PRO A 103 20.05 -13.00 6.78
C PRO A 103 19.63 -11.53 6.66
N GLY A 104 18.39 -11.29 6.22
CA GLY A 104 17.86 -9.95 5.98
C GLY A 104 18.33 -9.30 4.69
N GLU A 105 18.90 -10.06 3.74
CA GLU A 105 19.18 -9.56 2.40
C GLU A 105 17.89 -9.22 1.66
N ASP A 106 17.85 -8.04 1.04
CA ASP A 106 16.84 -7.60 0.10
C ASP A 106 17.51 -7.19 -1.23
N CYS A 107 16.70 -7.01 -2.27
CA CYS A 107 17.17 -6.67 -3.62
C CYS A 107 16.88 -5.21 -3.99
N VAL A 108 16.72 -4.32 -3.00
CA VAL A 108 16.33 -2.92 -3.22
C VAL A 108 17.46 -2.15 -3.91
N GLU A 109 18.72 -2.49 -3.61
CA GLU A 109 19.88 -1.89 -4.26
C GLU A 109 19.87 -2.18 -5.77
N GLU A 110 19.73 -3.45 -6.18
CA GLU A 110 19.66 -3.83 -7.59
C GLU A 110 18.42 -3.25 -8.27
N PHE A 111 17.29 -3.15 -7.56
CA PHE A 111 16.09 -2.49 -8.07
C PHE A 111 16.33 -0.99 -8.35
N PHE A 112 17.04 -0.28 -7.47
CA PHE A 112 17.40 1.11 -7.71
C PHE A 112 18.39 1.29 -8.86
N HIS A 113 19.27 0.32 -9.12
CA HIS A 113 20.09 0.33 -10.33
C HIS A 113 19.24 0.21 -11.60
N VAL A 114 18.24 -0.68 -11.60
CA VAL A 114 17.28 -0.81 -12.72
C VAL A 114 16.54 0.51 -12.92
N LEU A 115 15.89 1.04 -11.87
CA LEU A 115 15.12 2.28 -11.95
C LEU A 115 15.97 3.46 -12.43
N HIS A 116 17.17 3.64 -11.85
CA HIS A 116 18.06 4.72 -12.24
C HIS A 116 18.41 4.69 -13.73
N CYS A 117 18.74 3.50 -14.25
CA CYS A 117 19.04 3.34 -15.67
C CYS A 117 17.80 3.57 -16.54
N VAL A 118 16.67 2.95 -16.20
CA VAL A 118 15.42 3.02 -16.97
C VAL A 118 14.92 4.45 -17.04
N ASP A 119 14.93 5.19 -15.93
CA ASP A 119 14.47 6.58 -15.90
C ASP A 119 15.37 7.49 -16.75
N GLN A 120 16.69 7.31 -16.73
CA GLN A 120 17.58 8.06 -17.61
C GLN A 120 17.32 7.78 -19.10
N CYS A 121 16.98 6.54 -19.44
CA CYS A 121 16.64 6.16 -20.81
C CYS A 121 15.23 6.64 -21.23
N ALA A 122 14.24 6.49 -20.35
CA ALA A 122 12.82 6.64 -20.66
C ALA A 122 12.36 8.10 -20.58
N ALA A 123 12.81 8.86 -19.58
CA ALA A 123 12.36 10.24 -19.37
C ALA A 123 12.42 11.12 -20.64
N PRO A 124 13.55 11.23 -21.37
CA PRO A 124 13.60 12.07 -22.56
C PRO A 124 12.77 11.54 -23.74
N LYS A 125 12.38 10.26 -23.73
CA LYS A 125 11.50 9.67 -24.77
C LYS A 125 10.03 9.92 -24.43
N ILE A 126 9.65 9.74 -23.17
CA ILE A 126 8.28 9.98 -22.66
C ILE A 126 7.93 11.46 -22.83
N PHE A 127 8.77 12.38 -22.37
CA PHE A 127 8.47 13.81 -22.48
C PHE A 127 8.40 14.33 -23.92
N LYS A 128 8.97 13.62 -24.91
CA LYS A 128 8.78 13.95 -26.34
C LYS A 128 7.42 13.54 -26.89
N LYS A 129 6.72 12.63 -26.21
CA LYS A 129 5.36 12.17 -26.57
C LYS A 129 4.27 13.00 -25.90
N LEU A 130 4.62 13.66 -24.79
CA LEU A 130 3.72 14.50 -24.00
C LEU A 130 3.85 16.00 -24.30
N ALA A 131 4.86 16.39 -25.08
CA ALA A 131 5.18 17.79 -25.42
C ALA A 131 4.46 18.28 -26.67
#